data_AF-A0A3P1VE25-F1
#
_entry.id   AF-A0A3P1VE25-F1
#
_cell.length_a   1.000
_cell.length_b   1.000
_cell.length_c   1.000
_cell.angle_alpha   90.00
_cell.angle_beta   90.00
_cell.angle_gamma   90.00
#
_symmetry.space_group_name_H-M   'P 1'
#
loop_
_entity.id
_entity.type
_entity.pdbx_description
1 polymer ?
#
loop_
_entity_poly.entity_id
_entity_poly.type
_entity_poly.pdbx_seq_one_letter_code
_entity_poly.pdbx_strand_id
1 'polypeptide(L)' 'MFILMAIMMMSVGVLLLIKASKIPKGRGVNIVWGICAALLVILGAILFYGVLSRKIELPLH' A
#
# COMPACT_ATOMS: atom_id res chain seq x y z
N MET A 1 8.46 -9.23 12.27
CA MET A 1 7.48 -8.11 12.34
C MET A 1 7.34 -7.34 11.02
N PHE A 2 8.43 -6.92 10.36
CA PHE A 2 8.35 -6.04 9.17
C PHE A 2 7.68 -6.65 7.93
N ILE A 3 7.89 -7.93 7.65
CA ILE A 3 7.20 -8.63 6.54
C ILE A 3 5.68 -8.62 6.77
N LEU A 4 5.25 -8.85 8.01
CA LEU A 4 3.83 -8.80 8.40
C LEU A 4 3.26 -7.38 8.21
N MET A 5 4.04 -6.35 8.56
CA MET A 5 3.67 -4.94 8.37
C MET A 5 3.50 -4.58 6.88
N ALA A 6 4.39 -5.07 6.02
CA ALA A 6 4.32 -4.86 4.57
C ALA A 6 3.11 -5.55 3.94
N ILE A 7 2.81 -6.78 4.37
CA ILE A 7 1.61 -7.51 3.95
C ILE A 7 0.35 -6.74 4.39
N MET A 8 0.29 -6.25 5.64
CA MET A 8 -0.85 -5.45 6.10
C MET A 8 -1.04 -4.17 5.29
N MET A 9 0.04 -3.44 4.96
CA MET A 9 -0.05 -2.24 4.13
C MET A 9 -0.58 -2.54 2.71
N MET A 10 -0.13 -3.63 2.09
CA MET A 10 -0.67 -4.07 0.79
C MET A 10 -2.16 -4.40 0.89
N SER A 11 -2.58 -5.16 1.90
CA SER A 11 -3.98 -5.51 2.13
C SER A 11 -4.87 -4.28 2.27
N VAL A 12 -4.41 -3.30 3.06
CA VAL A 12 -5.13 -2.03 3.27
C VAL A 12 -5.20 -1.22 1.99
N GLY A 13 -4.10 -1.12 1.23
CA GLY A 13 -4.07 -0.43 -0.07
C GLY A 13 -5.06 -1.03 -1.08
N VAL A 14 -5.11 -2.36 -1.16
CA VAL A 14 -6.06 -3.09 -2.04
C VAL A 14 -7.51 -2.90 -1.57
N LEU A 15 -7.78 -2.98 -0.26
CA LEU A 15 -9.12 -2.73 0.29
C LEU A 15 -9.61 -1.32 -0.04
N LEU A 16 -8.73 -0.32 0.08
CA LEU A 16 -9.03 1.07 -0.24
C LEU A 16 -9.32 1.26 -1.73
N LEU A 17 -8.57 0.59 -2.61
CA LEU A 17 -8.80 0.56 -4.06
C LEU A 17 -10.17 -0.04 -4.41
N ILE A 18 -10.53 -1.17 -3.80
CA ILE A 18 -11.83 -1.82 -3.99
C ILE A 18 -12.97 -0.91 -3.48
N LYS A 19 -12.77 -0.25 -2.34
CA LYS A 19 -13.78 0.64 -1.74
C LYS A 19 -13.96 1.91 -2.57
N ALA A 20 -12.89 2.51 -3.09
CA ALA A 20 -12.94 3.64 -4.00
C ALA A 20 -13.67 3.29 -5.31
N SER A 21 -13.48 2.07 -5.82
CA SER A 21 -14.19 1.58 -7.00
C SER A 21 -15.72 1.41 -6.78
N LYS A 22 -16.14 1.11 -5.55
CA LYS A 22 -17.57 0.93 -5.19
C LYS A 22 -18.31 2.22 -4.84
N ILE A 23 -17.62 3.34 -4.61
CA ILE A 23 -18.26 4.62 -4.26
C ILE A 23 -18.71 5.33 -5.57
N PRO A 24 -19.98 5.77 -5.68
CA PRO A 24 -20.49 6.43 -6.87
C PRO A 24 -19.71 7.73 -7.15
N LYS A 25 -19.43 7.96 -8.44
CA LYS A 25 -18.51 8.97 -9.02
C LYS A 25 -18.83 10.42 -8.61
N GLY A 26 -18.54 10.82 -7.38
CA GLY A 26 -18.25 12.21 -7.00
C GLY A 26 -16.86 12.58 -7.53
N ARG A 27 -16.81 13.26 -8.68
CA ARG A 27 -15.66 13.32 -9.62
C ARG A 27 -14.31 13.78 -9.07
N GLY A 28 -14.22 14.46 -7.93
CA GLY A 28 -12.93 14.96 -7.39
C GLY A 28 -12.27 14.03 -6.38
N VAL A 29 -13.02 13.63 -5.35
CA VAL A 29 -12.48 12.90 -4.20
C VAL A 29 -12.06 11.48 -4.58
N ASN A 30 -12.77 10.83 -5.49
CA ASN A 30 -12.48 9.44 -5.87
C ASN A 30 -11.16 9.28 -6.66
N ILE A 31 -10.76 10.29 -7.44
CA ILE A 31 -9.48 10.29 -8.16
C ILE A 31 -8.33 10.40 -7.16
N VAL A 32 -8.44 11.31 -6.18
CA VAL A 32 -7.44 11.49 -5.12
C VAL A 32 -7.31 10.21 -4.29
N TRP A 33 -8.43 9.58 -3.92
CA TRP A 33 -8.42 8.31 -3.18
C TRP A 33 -7.81 7.16 -3.99
N GLY A 34 -8.07 7.10 -5.30
CA GLY A 34 -7.45 6.13 -6.20
C GLY A 34 -5.94 6.30 -6.31
N ILE A 35 -5.47 7.54 -6.50
CA ILE A 35 -4.03 7.86 -6.56
C ILE A 35 -3.35 7.55 -5.22
N CYS A 36 -3.98 7.91 -4.10
CA CYS A 36 -3.47 7.66 -2.76
C CYS A 36 -3.35 6.15 -2.47
N ALA A 37 -4.35 5.36 -2.86
CA ALA A 37 -4.32 3.91 -2.74
C ALA A 37 -3.22 3.28 -3.63
N ALA A 38 -3.05 3.77 -4.86
CA ALA A 38 -1.99 3.29 -5.76
C ALA A 38 -0.59 3.58 -5.19
N LEU A 39 -0.36 4.77 -4.64
CA LEU A 39 0.91 5.13 -3.98
C LEU A 39 1.19 4.22 -2.78
N LEU A 40 0.18 3.92 -1.96
CA LEU A 40 0.29 2.99 -0.83
C LEU A 40 0.70 1.58 -1.26
N VAL A 41 0.14 1.08 -2.35
CA VAL A 41 0.50 -0.25 -2.90
C VAL A 41 1.93 -0.26 -3.41
N ILE A 42 2.36 0.78 -4.13
CA ILE A 42 3.74 0.92 -4.64
C ILE A 42 4.73 1.00 -3.46
N LEU A 43 4.43 1.81 -2.44
CA LEU A 43 5.28 1.94 -1.26
C LEU A 43 5.41 0.61 -0.51
N GLY A 44 4.29 -0.10 -0.35
CA GLY A 44 4.25 -1.45 0.24
C GLY A 44 5.09 -2.46 -0.55
N ALA A 45 5.04 -2.40 -1.89
CA ALA A 45 5.84 -3.25 -2.77
C ALA A 45 7.35 -2.97 -2.67
N ILE A 46 7.74 -1.70 -2.62
CA ILE A 46 9.14 -1.29 -2.46
C ILE A 46 9.68 -1.75 -1.10
N LEU A 47 8.92 -1.54 -0.02
CA LEU A 47 9.27 -2.00 1.32
C LEU A 47 9.39 -3.53 1.39
N PHE A 48 8.42 -4.25 0.81
CA PHE A 48 8.45 -5.71 0.76
C PHE A 48 9.66 -6.22 -0.02
N TYR A 49 9.93 -5.64 -1.19
CA TYR A 49 11.08 -5.99 -2.01
C TYR A 49 12.41 -5.68 -1.31
N GLY A 50 12.51 -4.53 -0.64
CA GLY A 50 13.71 -4.15 0.11
C GLY A 50 14.01 -5.07 1.30
N VAL A 51 12.97 -5.52 2.01
CA VAL A 51 13.08 -6.53 3.08
C VAL A 51 13.47 -7.90 2.50
N LEU A 52 12.81 -8.33 1.42
CA LEU A 52 13.08 -9.63 0.78
C LEU A 52 14.49 -9.69 0.17
N SER A 53 14.94 -8.58 -0.44
CA SER A 53 16.26 -8.45 -1.04
C SER A 53 17.38 -8.33 0.01
N ARG A 54 17.07 -8.33 1.31
CA ARG A 54 18.01 -8.06 2.43
C ARG A 54 18.84 -6.77 2.25
N LYS A 55 18.43 -5.88 1.34
CA LYS A 55 19.09 -4.59 1.07
C LYS A 55 18.72 -3.54 2.11
N ILE A 56 17.57 -3.72 2.76
CA ILE A 56 17.24 -2.98 3.96
C ILE A 56 17.65 -3.87 5.13
N GLU A 57 18.88 -3.67 5.62
CA GLU A 57 19.29 -4.14 6.93
C GLU A 57 18.51 -3.31 7.96
N LEU A 58 17.26 -3.71 8.21
CA LEU A 58 16.49 -3.12 9.29
C LEU A 58 17.20 -3.46 10.60
N PRO A 59 17.47 -2.47 11.47
CA PRO A 59 18.06 -2.72 12.77
C PRO A 59 17.13 -3.68 13.51
N LEU A 60 17.58 -4.93 13.60
CA LEU A 60 16.93 -6.01 14.29
C LEU A 60 17.36 -5.91 15.75
N HIS A 61 16.93 -4.85 16.43
CA HIS A 61 17.27 -4.61 17.83
C HIS A 61 16.02 -4.32 18.65
#